data_AF-R0NCH4-F1
#
_entry.id   AF-R0NCH4-F1
#
_cell.length_a   1.000
_cell.length_b   1.000
_cell.length_c   1.000
_cell.angle_alpha   90.00
_cell.angle_beta   90.00
_cell.angle_gamma   90.00
#
_symmetry.space_group_name_H-M   'P 1'
#
loop_
_entity.id
_entity.type
_entity.pdbx_description
1 polymer ?
#
loop_
_entity_poly.entity_id
_entity_poly.type
_entity_poly.pdbx_seq_one_letter_code
_entity_poly.pdbx_strand_id
1 'polypeptide(L)'
;MIRFLVLAGYFELTIYLHLSGKLNQYINMHYSYLAYISMVLSFILAIVQLYIWMKQVKTHSHLNSRLAKVTSIALLAIPIVVGLTFPTVSLDSQTVSAKGYHFPLSEGTDQAIQTSEGTTSQYLKPDTSSYFSKAAYEKEMRTAADKYLSQDSIQITNENYMEVMELSTTIQMNSRARQSSLQALSITTPVMPIANFCSASALSIVSRILVSMDY
;
A
#
# COMPACT_ATOMS: atom_id res chain seq x y z
N MET A 1 31.94 22.78 12.78
CA MET A 1 30.82 23.57 13.31
C MET A 1 29.65 23.56 12.33
N ILE A 2 29.62 24.39 11.27
CA ILE A 2 28.45 24.47 10.35
C ILE A 2 28.12 23.15 9.61
N ARG A 3 29.14 22.34 9.25
CA ARG A 3 28.93 21.03 8.59
C ARG A 3 28.12 20.05 9.43
N PHE A 4 28.29 20.08 10.75
CA PHE A 4 27.49 19.27 11.68
C PHE A 4 26.03 19.73 11.67
N LEU A 5 25.78 21.03 11.79
CA LEU A 5 24.43 21.60 11.79
C LEU A 5 23.67 21.28 10.49
N VAL A 6 24.35 21.33 9.34
CA VAL A 6 23.74 20.99 8.06
C VAL A 6 23.33 19.52 8.02
N LEU A 7 24.21 18.59 8.41
CA LEU A 7 23.89 17.16 8.44
C LEU A 7 22.82 16.81 9.48
N ALA A 8 22.88 17.42 10.65
CA ALA A 8 21.83 17.30 11.67
C ALA A 8 20.49 17.81 11.12
N GLY A 9 20.48 18.92 10.37
CA GLY A 9 19.30 19.45 9.71
C GLY A 9 18.72 18.50 8.64
N TYR A 10 19.54 17.78 7.89
CA TYR A 10 19.06 16.75 6.96
C TYR A 10 18.37 15.58 7.69
N PHE A 11 18.95 15.13 8.81
CA PHE A 11 18.35 14.11 9.67
C PHE A 11 17.04 14.60 10.29
N GLU A 12 17.03 15.80 10.85
CA GLU A 12 15.85 16.41 11.47
C GLU A 12 14.71 16.65 10.47
N LEU A 13 15.05 17.09 9.25
CA LEU A 13 14.07 17.22 8.17
C LEU A 13 13.45 15.86 7.81
N THR A 14 14.27 14.84 7.60
CA THR A 14 13.77 13.51 7.19
C THR A 14 12.93 12.84 8.27
N ILE A 15 13.34 12.94 9.55
CA ILE A 15 12.54 12.41 10.66
C ILE A 15 11.22 13.21 10.82
N TYR A 16 11.25 14.53 10.66
CA TYR A 16 10.04 15.37 10.69
C TYR A 16 9.04 14.97 9.59
N LEU A 17 9.53 14.78 8.35
CA LEU A 17 8.69 14.34 7.22
C LEU A 17 8.11 12.94 7.45
N HIS A 18 8.89 12.03 8.03
CA HIS A 18 8.46 10.67 8.33
C HIS A 18 7.39 10.64 9.42
N LEU A 19 7.64 11.29 10.56
CA LEU A 19 6.71 11.33 11.70
C LEU A 19 5.42 12.10 11.37
N SER A 20 5.50 13.14 10.54
CA SER A 20 4.34 13.91 10.11
C SER A 20 3.50 13.22 9.04
N GLY A 21 3.93 12.05 8.54
CA GLY A 21 3.28 11.36 7.41
C GLY A 21 3.38 12.10 6.06
N LYS A 22 4.11 13.22 6.01
CA LYS A 22 4.25 14.08 4.83
C LYS A 22 5.28 13.57 3.84
N LEU A 23 6.05 12.54 4.18
CA LEU A 23 7.08 11.95 3.32
C LEU A 23 6.54 11.50 1.95
N ASN A 24 5.33 10.92 1.91
CA ASN A 24 4.68 10.46 0.68
C ASN A 24 4.37 11.61 -0.30
N GLN A 25 4.39 12.85 0.16
CA GLN A 25 4.14 14.01 -0.68
C GLN A 25 5.39 14.50 -1.44
N TYR A 26 6.58 14.11 -0.97
CA TYR A 26 7.85 14.50 -1.58
C TYR A 26 8.45 13.39 -2.43
N ILE A 27 8.21 12.14 -2.05
CA ILE A 27 8.76 10.95 -2.68
C ILE A 27 7.66 9.89 -2.76
N ASN A 28 7.59 9.20 -3.90
CA ASN A 28 6.69 8.06 -4.07
C ASN A 28 6.99 6.98 -3.00
N MET A 29 5.95 6.51 -2.33
CA MET A 29 6.02 5.51 -1.25
C MET A 29 6.85 4.26 -1.62
N HIS A 30 6.81 3.82 -2.89
CA HIS A 30 7.62 2.69 -3.37
C HIS A 30 9.13 2.91 -3.16
N TYR A 31 9.59 4.16 -3.24
CA TYR A 31 11.00 4.54 -3.09
C TYR A 31 11.32 5.10 -1.70
N SER A 32 10.37 5.09 -0.76
CA SER A 32 10.55 5.61 0.61
C SER A 32 11.75 5.01 1.36
N TYR A 33 12.15 3.78 1.02
CA TYR A 33 13.35 3.14 1.56
C TYR A 33 14.64 3.95 1.31
N LEU A 34 14.75 4.66 0.17
CA LEU A 34 15.89 5.52 -0.12
C LEU A 34 15.98 6.68 0.87
N ALA A 35 14.83 7.24 1.26
CA ALA A 35 14.77 8.29 2.27
C ALA A 35 15.16 7.76 3.66
N TYR A 36 14.77 6.52 4.00
CA TYR A 36 15.17 5.89 5.27
C TYR A 36 16.67 5.59 5.34
N ILE A 37 17.25 5.08 4.26
CA ILE A 37 18.70 4.86 4.17
C ILE A 37 19.45 6.20 4.28
N SER A 38 18.99 7.23 3.56
CA SER A 38 19.53 8.59 3.63
C SER A 38 19.47 9.17 5.06
N MET A 39 18.34 9.00 5.75
CA MET A 39 18.17 9.44 7.13
C MET A 39 19.22 8.81 8.05
N VAL A 40 19.36 7.48 8.02
CA VAL A 40 20.35 6.78 8.84
C VAL A 40 21.78 7.20 8.48
N LEU A 41 22.09 7.31 7.18
CA LEU A 41 23.42 7.72 6.73
C LEU A 41 23.76 9.14 7.19
N SER A 42 22.82 10.08 7.06
CA SER A 42 22.99 11.46 7.51
C SER A 42 23.23 11.55 9.02
N PHE A 43 22.58 10.70 9.81
CA PHE A 43 22.76 10.61 11.26
C PHE A 43 24.17 10.13 11.64
N ILE A 44 24.65 9.05 11.01
CA ILE A 44 26.01 8.53 11.24
C ILE A 44 27.04 9.60 10.90
N LEU A 45 26.90 10.25 9.74
CA LEU A 45 27.81 11.30 9.32
C LEU A 45 27.73 12.53 10.25
N ALA A 46 26.56 12.85 10.81
CA ALA A 46 26.40 13.92 11.79
C ALA A 46 27.20 13.62 13.07
N ILE A 47 27.14 12.38 13.57
CA ILE A 47 27.94 11.95 14.72
C ILE A 47 29.44 12.07 14.42
N VAL A 48 29.88 11.66 13.24
CA VAL A 48 31.29 11.80 12.82
C VAL A 48 31.71 13.28 12.81
N GLN A 49 30.88 14.16 12.25
CA GLN A 49 31.17 15.60 12.24
C GLN A 49 31.14 16.23 13.64
N LEU A 50 30.28 15.73 14.53
CA LEU A 50 30.27 16.13 15.94
C LEU A 50 31.56 15.70 16.64
N TYR A 51 32.04 14.47 16.41
CA TYR A 51 33.31 13.99 16.96
C TYR A 51 34.50 14.84 16.50
N ILE A 52 34.62 15.08 15.19
CA ILE A 52 35.67 15.93 14.61
C ILE A 52 35.64 17.33 15.21
N TRP A 53 34.44 17.87 15.43
CA TRP A 53 34.26 19.17 16.04
C TRP A 53 34.70 19.19 17.51
N MET A 54 34.24 18.24 18.32
CA MET A 54 34.60 18.14 19.74
C MET A 54 36.09 17.92 19.96
N LYS A 55 36.75 17.17 19.07
CA LYS A 55 38.19 16.87 19.15
C LYS A 55 39.07 17.88 18.41
N GLN A 56 38.50 18.92 17.80
CA GLN A 56 39.21 19.94 17.00
C GLN A 56 40.27 19.36 16.04
N VAL A 57 39.93 18.27 15.37
CA VAL A 57 40.87 17.61 14.44
C VAL A 57 41.14 18.56 13.26
N LYS A 58 42.41 18.77 12.93
CA LYS A 58 42.80 19.59 11.77
C LYS A 58 42.28 18.93 10.50
N THR A 59 41.38 19.61 9.80
CA THR A 59 40.81 19.14 8.53
C THR A 59 41.40 19.95 7.38
N HIS A 60 41.95 19.26 6.38
CA HIS A 60 42.47 19.92 5.18
C HIS A 60 41.30 20.40 4.32
N SER A 61 41.28 21.69 4.00
CA SER A 61 40.28 22.28 3.12
C SER A 61 40.85 22.39 1.72
N HIS A 62 40.27 21.66 0.76
CA HIS A 62 40.61 21.79 -0.66
C HIS A 62 39.99 23.06 -1.31
N LEU A 63 39.19 23.81 -0.56
CA LEU A 63 38.57 25.05 -1.00
C LEU A 63 39.39 26.24 -0.49
N ASN A 64 40.04 26.96 -1.40
CA ASN A 64 40.93 28.09 -1.10
C ASN A 64 40.23 29.46 -1.13
N SER A 65 39.13 29.60 -1.89
CA SER A 65 38.38 30.86 -2.01
C SER A 65 37.25 30.96 -0.97
N ARG A 66 37.13 32.13 -0.33
CA ARG A 66 36.03 32.44 0.60
C ARG A 66 34.67 32.27 -0.06
N LEU A 67 34.56 32.64 -1.35
CA LEU A 67 33.34 32.49 -2.14
C LEU A 67 32.95 31.01 -2.27
N ALA A 68 33.91 30.14 -2.61
CA ALA A 68 33.69 28.70 -2.77
C ALA A 68 33.21 28.02 -1.47
N LYS A 69 33.67 28.54 -0.32
CA LYS A 69 33.23 28.05 0.99
C LYS A 69 31.77 28.40 1.26
N VAL A 70 31.37 29.64 0.96
CA VAL A 70 29.99 30.12 1.13
C VAL A 70 29.05 29.40 0.17
N THR A 71 29.42 29.29 -1.12
CA THR A 71 28.57 28.64 -2.13
C THR A 71 28.36 27.15 -1.82
N SER A 72 29.39 26.44 -1.33
CA SER A 72 29.24 25.04 -0.91
C SER A 72 28.22 24.88 0.21
N ILE A 73 28.22 25.77 1.20
CA ILE A 73 27.28 25.74 2.32
C ILE A 73 25.87 26.14 1.87
N ALA A 74 25.77 27.16 1.02
CA ALA A 74 24.48 27.59 0.46
C ALA A 74 23.83 26.46 -0.36
N LEU A 75 24.60 25.77 -1.21
CA LEU A 75 24.11 24.67 -2.05
C LEU A 75 23.54 23.53 -1.20
N LEU A 76 24.20 23.20 -0.07
CA LEU A 76 23.73 22.17 0.86
C LEU A 76 22.55 22.64 1.73
N ALA A 77 22.40 23.94 1.97
CA ALA A 77 21.29 24.45 2.77
C ALA A 77 19.97 24.49 1.99
N ILE A 78 20.02 24.61 0.65
CA ILE A 78 18.83 24.74 -0.20
C ILE A 78 17.78 23.65 0.06
N PRO A 79 18.10 22.34 0.04
CA PRO A 79 17.09 21.30 0.26
C PRO A 79 16.44 21.36 1.65
N ILE A 80 17.18 21.81 2.65
CA ILE A 80 16.69 21.96 4.02
C ILE A 80 15.68 23.11 4.08
N VAL A 81 16.02 24.25 3.48
CA VAL A 81 15.11 25.40 3.42
C VAL A 81 13.85 25.03 2.64
N VAL A 82 14.00 24.43 1.46
CA VAL A 82 12.86 24.03 0.61
C VAL A 82 11.93 23.07 1.34
N GLY A 83 12.46 22.04 2.01
CA GLY A 83 11.65 21.07 2.74
C GLY A 83 10.88 21.64 3.95
N LEU A 84 11.31 22.78 4.50
CA LEU A 84 10.66 23.44 5.62
C LEU A 84 9.70 24.56 5.18
N THR A 85 10.04 25.31 4.13
CA THR A 85 9.29 26.51 3.72
C THR A 85 8.24 26.25 2.65
N PHE A 86 8.37 25.17 1.86
CA PHE A 86 7.39 24.90 0.82
C PHE A 86 6.14 24.26 1.41
N PRO A 87 4.94 24.80 1.13
CA PRO A 87 3.70 24.26 1.64
C PRO A 87 3.45 22.88 1.06
N THR A 88 3.09 21.95 1.95
CA THR A 88 2.77 20.57 1.58
C THR A 88 1.31 20.49 1.13
N VAL A 89 1.06 20.65 -0.18
CA VAL A 89 -0.23 20.33 -0.82
C VAL A 89 -0.44 18.82 -0.98
N SER A 90 -1.31 18.24 -0.16
CA SER A 90 -1.82 16.89 -0.37
C SER A 90 -2.60 16.86 -1.69
N LEU A 91 -2.29 15.90 -2.57
CA LEU A 91 -3.12 15.59 -3.72
C LEU A 91 -4.46 15.06 -3.19
N ASP A 92 -5.46 15.95 -3.12
CA ASP A 92 -6.84 15.56 -2.82
C ASP A 92 -7.29 14.48 -3.82
N SER A 93 -8.11 13.54 -3.36
CA SER A 93 -8.55 12.37 -4.13
C SER A 93 -9.29 12.76 -5.42
N GLN A 94 -9.71 14.01 -5.55
CA GLN A 94 -10.19 14.62 -6.79
C GLN A 94 -9.14 14.64 -7.92
N THR A 95 -7.85 14.53 -7.63
CA THR A 95 -6.81 14.39 -8.68
C THR A 95 -6.77 12.98 -9.27
N VAL A 96 -7.28 11.97 -8.53
CA VAL A 96 -7.47 10.61 -9.05
C VAL A 96 -8.75 10.53 -9.88
N SER A 97 -9.79 11.29 -9.51
CA SER A 97 -10.96 11.56 -10.36
C SER A 97 -10.59 12.29 -11.65
N ALA A 98 -9.62 13.23 -11.60
CA ALA A 98 -9.09 13.91 -12.79
C ALA A 98 -8.27 13.00 -13.72
N LYS A 99 -7.86 11.81 -13.25
CA LYS A 99 -7.27 10.74 -14.10
C LYS A 99 -8.31 9.80 -14.73
N GLY A 100 -9.60 10.09 -14.59
CA GLY A 100 -10.68 9.35 -15.26
C GLY A 100 -11.06 8.02 -14.60
N TYR A 101 -10.50 7.69 -13.43
CA TYR A 101 -10.97 6.56 -12.64
C TYR A 101 -12.20 6.97 -11.82
N HIS A 102 -13.37 6.85 -12.45
CA HIS A 102 -14.65 6.97 -11.78
C HIS A 102 -15.05 5.59 -11.25
N PHE A 103 -14.97 5.38 -9.93
CA PHE A 103 -15.64 4.23 -9.32
C PHE A 103 -17.14 4.52 -9.33
N PRO A 104 -17.98 3.72 -10.02
CA PRO A 104 -19.41 3.95 -10.01
C PRO A 104 -19.89 3.88 -8.56
N LEU A 105 -20.68 4.87 -8.16
CA LEU A 105 -21.43 4.80 -6.91
C LEU A 105 -22.45 3.67 -7.06
N SER A 106 -22.62 2.87 -6.01
CA SER A 106 -23.64 1.82 -5.98
C SER A 106 -25.02 2.45 -6.20
N GLU A 107 -25.85 1.85 -7.07
CA GLU A 107 -27.22 2.31 -7.33
C GLU A 107 -27.96 2.50 -6.00
N GLY A 108 -28.41 3.74 -5.74
CA GLY A 108 -29.07 4.13 -4.48
C GLY A 108 -28.26 5.08 -3.60
N THR A 109 -27.01 5.42 -3.95
CA THR A 109 -26.27 6.44 -3.18
C THR A 109 -26.39 7.83 -3.79
N ASP A 110 -27.11 8.70 -3.09
CA ASP A 110 -27.31 10.08 -3.50
C ASP A 110 -26.08 10.95 -3.17
N GLN A 111 -25.46 11.54 -4.19
CA GLN A 111 -24.19 12.27 -4.05
C GLN A 111 -24.36 13.58 -3.26
N ALA A 112 -25.58 14.14 -3.27
CA ALA A 112 -25.96 15.27 -2.44
C ALA A 112 -26.00 14.92 -0.94
N ILE A 113 -26.43 13.70 -0.61
CA ILE A 113 -26.50 13.26 0.79
C ILE A 113 -25.09 12.99 1.33
N GLN A 114 -24.23 12.30 0.56
CA GLN A 114 -22.83 12.03 0.96
C GLN A 114 -22.02 13.30 1.22
N THR A 115 -22.20 14.34 0.39
CA THR A 115 -21.51 15.62 0.57
C THR A 115 -22.05 16.42 1.75
N SER A 116 -23.34 16.29 2.08
CA SER A 116 -23.93 16.91 3.26
C SER A 116 -23.55 16.22 4.58
N GLU A 117 -23.42 14.90 4.55
CA GLU A 117 -23.12 14.05 5.72
C GLU A 117 -21.61 13.87 5.93
N GLY A 118 -20.76 14.31 4.99
CA GLY A 118 -19.31 14.12 5.05
C GLY A 118 -18.90 12.65 5.02
N THR A 119 -19.76 11.77 4.49
CA THR A 119 -19.52 10.32 4.45
C THR A 119 -19.17 9.88 3.04
N THR A 120 -18.21 8.97 2.94
CA THR A 120 -17.88 8.28 1.68
C THR A 120 -18.52 6.90 1.71
N SER A 121 -19.19 6.49 0.63
CA SER A 121 -19.70 5.11 0.49
C SER A 121 -18.58 4.09 0.72
N GLN A 122 -18.60 3.43 1.86
CA GLN A 122 -17.71 2.32 2.13
C GLN A 122 -18.41 1.05 1.65
N TYR A 123 -17.81 0.35 0.68
CA TYR A 123 -18.22 -1.01 0.37
C TYR A 123 -18.05 -1.85 1.63
N LEU A 124 -19.16 -2.19 2.27
CA LEU A 124 -19.20 -2.99 3.47
C LEU A 124 -18.62 -4.37 3.14
N LYS A 125 -17.39 -4.61 3.59
CA LYS A 125 -16.85 -5.97 3.67
C LYS A 125 -17.53 -6.62 4.89
N PRO A 126 -18.19 -7.79 4.73
CA PRO A 126 -18.59 -8.57 5.89
C PRO A 126 -17.33 -9.01 6.63
N ASP A 127 -17.10 -8.44 7.80
CA ASP A 127 -15.95 -8.70 8.66
C ASP A 127 -16.38 -8.58 10.13
N THR A 128 -16.73 -9.73 10.72
CA THR A 128 -17.19 -9.82 12.11
C THR A 128 -16.03 -10.03 13.09
N SER A 129 -14.78 -10.07 12.62
CA SER A 129 -13.60 -10.34 13.45
C SER A 129 -13.40 -9.34 14.60
N SER A 130 -13.92 -8.12 14.47
CA SER A 130 -13.87 -7.09 15.52
C SER A 130 -14.71 -7.42 16.76
N TYR A 131 -15.73 -8.28 16.63
CA TYR A 131 -16.64 -8.65 17.71
C TYR A 131 -16.19 -9.85 18.53
N PHE A 132 -15.12 -10.54 18.10
CA PHE A 132 -14.67 -11.81 18.69
C PHE A 132 -13.18 -11.80 19.00
N SER A 133 -12.76 -12.60 19.99
CA SER A 133 -11.34 -12.94 20.13
C SER A 133 -10.92 -13.85 18.97
N LYS A 134 -9.65 -13.82 18.56
CA LYS A 134 -9.16 -14.61 17.41
C LYS A 134 -9.58 -16.09 17.45
N ALA A 135 -9.44 -16.74 18.61
CA ALA A 135 -9.80 -18.14 18.78
C ALA A 135 -11.33 -18.38 18.72
N ALA A 136 -12.12 -17.45 19.26
CA ALA A 136 -13.59 -17.53 19.18
C ALA A 136 -14.08 -17.27 17.75
N TYR A 137 -13.48 -16.31 17.05
CA TYR A 137 -13.75 -16.01 15.65
C TYR A 137 -13.48 -17.21 14.75
N GLU A 138 -12.29 -17.80 14.84
CA GLU A 138 -11.93 -18.98 14.04
C GLU A 138 -12.86 -20.17 14.30
N LYS A 139 -13.29 -20.36 15.56
CA LYS A 139 -14.26 -21.39 15.93
C LYS A 139 -15.62 -21.13 15.29
N GLU A 140 -16.13 -19.91 15.41
CA GLU A 140 -17.44 -19.51 14.88
C GLU A 140 -17.47 -19.61 13.35
N MET A 141 -16.42 -19.11 12.68
CA MET A 141 -16.26 -19.23 11.24
C MET A 141 -16.19 -20.68 10.78
N ARG A 142 -15.56 -21.57 11.55
CA ARG A 142 -15.49 -22.99 11.22
C ARG A 142 -16.85 -23.67 11.37
N THR A 143 -17.57 -23.38 12.46
CA THR A 143 -18.93 -23.90 12.68
C THR A 143 -19.92 -23.39 11.62
N ALA A 144 -19.82 -22.13 11.22
CA ALA A 144 -20.65 -21.57 10.15
C ALA A 144 -20.27 -22.16 8.78
N ALA A 145 -18.98 -22.36 8.51
CA ALA A 145 -18.50 -23.01 7.28
C ALA A 145 -19.00 -24.46 7.16
N ASP A 146 -19.06 -25.23 8.25
CA ASP A 146 -19.51 -26.64 8.24
C ASP A 146 -20.90 -26.82 7.58
N LYS A 147 -21.79 -25.82 7.67
CA LYS A 147 -23.11 -25.80 7.01
C LYS A 147 -23.02 -25.89 5.47
N TYR A 148 -21.93 -25.38 4.91
CA TYR A 148 -21.67 -25.31 3.47
C TYR A 148 -20.72 -26.41 2.99
N LEU A 149 -19.86 -26.94 3.88
CA LEU A 149 -18.87 -27.96 3.54
C LEU A 149 -19.49 -29.33 3.19
N SER A 150 -20.72 -29.59 3.61
CA SER A 150 -21.46 -30.81 3.28
C SER A 150 -22.16 -30.76 1.92
N GLN A 151 -22.19 -29.60 1.26
CA GLN A 151 -22.91 -29.40 0.01
C GLN A 151 -21.95 -29.46 -1.18
N ASP A 152 -22.33 -30.18 -2.24
CA ASP A 152 -21.53 -30.25 -3.47
C ASP A 152 -21.62 -28.96 -4.29
N SER A 153 -22.66 -28.13 -4.10
CA SER A 153 -22.79 -26.82 -4.72
C SER A 153 -23.37 -25.81 -3.74
N ILE A 154 -22.70 -24.66 -3.56
CA ILE A 154 -23.17 -23.59 -2.69
C ILE A 154 -24.01 -22.61 -3.52
N GLN A 155 -25.33 -22.57 -3.27
CA GLN A 155 -26.22 -21.60 -3.89
C GLN A 155 -26.17 -20.27 -3.12
N ILE A 156 -25.76 -19.19 -3.79
CA ILE A 156 -25.64 -17.86 -3.18
C ILE A 156 -27.00 -17.14 -3.33
N THR A 157 -27.67 -16.87 -2.22
CA THR A 157 -28.93 -16.12 -2.12
C THR A 157 -28.73 -14.83 -1.33
N ASN A 158 -29.70 -13.93 -1.36
CA ASN A 158 -29.60 -12.65 -0.63
C ASN A 158 -29.43 -12.84 0.89
N GLU A 159 -29.98 -13.92 1.45
CA GLU A 159 -29.95 -14.24 2.87
C GLU A 159 -28.58 -14.77 3.32
N ASN A 160 -27.87 -15.48 2.43
CA ASN A 160 -26.58 -16.10 2.74
C ASN A 160 -25.37 -15.38 2.13
N TYR A 161 -25.60 -14.34 1.33
CA TYR A 161 -24.54 -13.62 0.60
C TYR A 161 -23.43 -13.12 1.52
N MET A 162 -23.79 -12.45 2.62
CA MET A 162 -22.82 -11.87 3.54
C MET A 162 -22.05 -12.95 4.33
N GLU A 163 -22.75 -14.01 4.76
CA GLU A 163 -22.16 -15.16 5.45
C GLU A 163 -21.17 -15.89 4.55
N VAL A 164 -21.55 -16.21 3.30
CA VAL A 164 -20.69 -16.91 2.33
C VAL A 164 -19.47 -16.06 1.94
N MET A 165 -19.62 -14.75 1.80
CA MET A 165 -18.51 -13.84 1.48
C MET A 165 -17.44 -13.84 2.57
N GLU A 166 -17.85 -13.79 3.85
CA GLU A 166 -16.95 -13.85 5.00
C GLU A 166 -16.26 -15.22 5.13
N LEU A 167 -17.02 -16.29 4.92
CA LEU A 167 -16.56 -17.68 5.02
C LEU A 167 -15.75 -18.17 3.81
N SER A 168 -15.70 -17.38 2.73
CA SER A 168 -15.09 -17.74 1.45
C SER A 168 -13.68 -18.32 1.61
N THR A 169 -12.85 -17.72 2.47
CA THR A 169 -11.48 -18.19 2.74
C THR A 169 -11.44 -19.54 3.46
N THR A 170 -12.27 -19.75 4.49
CA THR A 170 -12.38 -21.00 5.25
C THR A 170 -12.89 -22.15 4.38
N ILE A 171 -13.91 -21.88 3.56
CA ILE A 171 -14.48 -22.84 2.61
C ILE A 171 -13.42 -23.25 1.57
N GLN A 172 -12.67 -22.27 1.04
CA GLN A 172 -11.58 -22.53 0.08
C GLN A 172 -10.41 -23.32 0.69
N MET A 173 -10.07 -23.12 1.96
CA MET A 173 -9.05 -23.91 2.64
C MET A 173 -9.50 -25.37 2.83
N ASN A 174 -10.76 -25.58 3.22
CA ASN A 174 -11.29 -26.92 3.42
C ASN A 174 -11.51 -27.67 2.09
N SER A 175 -11.94 -26.97 1.04
CA SER A 175 -12.05 -27.57 -0.29
C SER A 175 -10.69 -28.01 -0.82
N ARG A 176 -9.61 -27.22 -0.65
CA ARG A 176 -8.24 -27.63 -0.97
C ARG A 176 -7.80 -28.88 -0.18
N ALA A 177 -8.16 -28.98 1.09
CA ALA A 177 -7.88 -30.17 1.92
C ALA A 177 -8.66 -31.42 1.45
N ARG A 178 -9.90 -31.26 0.95
CA ARG A 178 -10.67 -32.34 0.29
C ARG A 178 -10.14 -32.69 -1.09
N GLN A 179 -9.66 -31.70 -1.85
CA GLN A 179 -9.23 -31.85 -3.24
C GLN A 179 -7.87 -32.56 -3.37
N SER A 180 -7.08 -32.59 -2.29
CA SER A 180 -5.97 -33.56 -2.13
C SER A 180 -6.42 -35.03 -2.05
N SER A 181 -7.73 -35.31 -2.01
CA SER A 181 -8.28 -36.67 -2.01
C SER A 181 -9.24 -37.01 -3.17
N LEU A 182 -9.93 -36.07 -3.83
CA LEU A 182 -10.71 -36.32 -5.07
C LEU A 182 -10.86 -35.06 -5.94
N GLN A 183 -10.90 -35.26 -7.26
CA GLN A 183 -10.84 -34.25 -8.32
C GLN A 183 -12.08 -33.32 -8.43
N ALA A 184 -11.78 -32.06 -8.79
CA ALA A 184 -12.62 -31.01 -9.41
C ALA A 184 -13.95 -30.59 -8.74
N LEU A 185 -13.98 -29.34 -8.24
CA LEU A 185 -15.22 -28.59 -8.02
C LEU A 185 -15.30 -27.42 -9.02
N SER A 186 -16.30 -27.43 -9.89
CA SER A 186 -16.65 -26.35 -10.81
C SER A 186 -17.59 -25.36 -10.13
N ILE A 187 -17.17 -24.11 -10.04
CA ILE A 187 -18.04 -22.99 -9.62
C ILE A 187 -18.85 -22.56 -10.85
N THR A 188 -20.10 -23.00 -10.94
CA THR A 188 -21.04 -22.52 -11.96
C THR A 188 -21.71 -21.25 -11.45
N THR A 189 -21.29 -20.10 -11.94
CA THR A 189 -22.05 -18.85 -11.81
C THR A 189 -23.20 -18.86 -12.83
N PRO A 190 -24.43 -18.44 -12.49
CA PRO A 190 -25.48 -18.24 -13.48
C PRO A 190 -25.11 -17.07 -14.40
N VAL A 191 -24.80 -17.39 -15.65
CA VAL A 191 -24.60 -16.43 -16.73
C VAL A 191 -25.98 -15.93 -17.17
N MET A 192 -26.28 -14.64 -16.97
CA MET A 192 -27.38 -13.98 -17.68
C MET A 192 -27.06 -13.96 -19.19
N PRO A 193 -28.04 -14.19 -20.08
CA PRO A 193 -27.78 -14.35 -21.50
C PRO A 193 -27.53 -12.98 -22.15
N ILE A 194 -26.26 -12.64 -22.39
CA ILE A 194 -25.90 -11.60 -23.34
C ILE A 194 -25.61 -12.30 -24.67
N ALA A 195 -26.46 -11.99 -25.65
CA ALA A 195 -26.41 -12.51 -27.00
C ALA A 195 -25.05 -12.28 -27.67
N ASN A 196 -24.61 -13.31 -28.40
CA ASN A 196 -23.75 -13.28 -29.59
C ASN A 196 -22.60 -12.26 -29.62
N PHE A 197 -21.37 -12.71 -29.38
CA PHE A 197 -20.28 -12.33 -30.28
C PHE A 197 -19.22 -13.44 -30.41
N CYS A 198 -18.96 -13.74 -31.67
CA CYS A 198 -18.08 -14.76 -32.21
C CYS A 198 -16.59 -14.43 -31.95
N SER A 199 -15.78 -15.41 -31.55
CA SER A 199 -14.64 -15.89 -32.36
C SER A 199 -13.78 -16.89 -31.57
N ALA A 200 -13.69 -18.09 -32.13
CA ALA A 200 -12.74 -19.11 -31.77
C ALA A 200 -11.33 -18.64 -32.15
N SER A 201 -10.47 -18.29 -31.18
CA SER A 201 -9.01 -18.13 -31.35
C SER A 201 -8.31 -17.82 -30.01
N ALA A 202 -8.36 -18.71 -29.02
CA ALA A 202 -7.52 -18.57 -27.81
C ALA A 202 -7.17 -19.89 -27.09
N LEU A 203 -7.57 -21.04 -27.64
CA LEU A 203 -7.26 -22.36 -27.08
C LEU A 203 -6.16 -23.04 -27.92
N SER A 204 -4.96 -22.44 -27.96
CA SER A 204 -3.78 -23.08 -28.58
C SER A 204 -2.44 -22.58 -28.03
N ILE A 205 -2.39 -21.41 -27.39
CA ILE A 205 -1.11 -20.79 -27.02
C ILE A 205 -0.66 -21.12 -25.59
N VAL A 206 -1.57 -21.51 -24.68
CA VAL A 206 -1.22 -21.75 -23.26
C VAL A 206 -0.59 -23.13 -23.02
N SER A 207 -0.75 -24.10 -23.92
CA SER A 207 -0.17 -25.44 -23.77
C SER A 207 1.30 -25.56 -24.22
N ARG A 208 1.91 -24.50 -24.78
CA ARG A 208 3.29 -24.53 -25.30
C ARG A 208 4.33 -23.76 -24.47
N ILE A 209 3.95 -23.15 -23.35
CA ILE A 209 4.88 -22.36 -22.52
C ILE A 209 5.27 -23.11 -21.22
N LEU A 210 4.53 -24.16 -20.81
CA LEU A 210 4.78 -24.87 -19.55
C LEU A 210 5.79 -26.04 -19.61
N VAL A 211 6.59 -26.16 -20.68
CA VAL A 211 7.59 -27.23 -20.86
C VAL A 211 9.04 -26.71 -20.91
N SER A 212 9.28 -25.41 -20.64
CA SER A 212 10.61 -24.82 -20.87
C SER A 212 11.27 -24.12 -19.67
N MET A 213 10.92 -24.44 -18.42
CA MET A 213 11.72 -23.98 -17.27
C MET A 213 11.73 -25.01 -16.13
N ASP A 214 12.24 -26.21 -16.42
CA ASP A 214 12.99 -26.98 -15.43
C ASP A 214 14.46 -26.53 -15.55
N TYR A 215 14.93 -25.72 -14.60
CA TYR A 215 16.31 -25.61 -14.07
C TYR A 215 16.34 -24.55 -12.96
#